data_AF-A0A1I0HWK7-F1
#
_entry.id   AF-A0A1I0HWK7-F1
#
_cell.length_a   1.000
_cell.length_b   1.000
_cell.length_c   1.000
_cell.angle_alpha   90.00
_cell.angle_beta   90.00
_cell.angle_gamma   90.00
#
_symmetry.space_group_name_H-M   'P 1'
#
loop_
_entity.id
_entity.type
_entity.pdbx_description
1 polymer ?
#
loop_
_entity_poly.entity_id
_entity_poly.type
_entity_poly.pdbx_seq_one_letter_code
_entity_poly.pdbx_strand_id
1 'polypeptide(L)' 'MEEKRVFIELPEFTGRNVPILELSKTIGKDAQFIRIGLQKGVLKFGFALKKDNSSEFNYYCPDKKVWEETGYFKVEM' A
#
# COMPACT_ATOMS: atom_id res chain seq x y z
N MET A 1 -7.81 -22.70 30.33
CA MET A 1 -7.39 -22.60 28.91
C MET A 1 -6.32 -21.53 28.86
N GLU A 2 -5.09 -21.91 28.57
CA GLU A 2 -3.94 -20.99 28.59
C GLU A 2 -4.03 -20.07 27.35
N GLU A 3 -4.12 -18.77 27.59
CA GLU A 3 -4.16 -17.76 26.54
C GLU A 3 -2.79 -17.72 25.83
N LYS A 4 -2.65 -18.47 24.73
CA LYS A 4 -1.47 -18.37 23.86
C LYS A 4 -1.46 -17.01 23.19
N ARG A 5 -0.68 -16.08 23.76
CA ARG A 5 -0.36 -14.80 23.13
C ARG A 5 0.62 -15.07 21.98
N VAL A 6 0.18 -14.85 20.76
CA VAL A 6 1.03 -14.92 19.57
C VAL A 6 1.67 -13.55 19.39
N PHE A 7 3.00 -13.48 19.49
CA PHE A 7 3.76 -12.28 19.19
C PHE A 7 4.12 -12.31 17.71
N ILE A 8 3.69 -11.30 16.98
CA ILE A 8 3.99 -11.12 15.55
C ILE A 8 5.10 -10.07 15.48
N GLU A 9 6.26 -10.43 14.96
CA GLU A 9 7.33 -9.48 14.69
C GLU A 9 6.88 -8.59 13.52
N LEU A 10 6.54 -7.35 13.86
CA LEU A 10 6.18 -6.35 12.86
C LEU A 10 7.44 -5.89 12.16
N PRO A 11 7.40 -5.77 10.83
CA PRO A 11 8.51 -5.20 10.10
C PRO A 11 8.75 -3.73 10.46
N GLU A 12 9.98 -3.27 10.28
CA GLU A 12 10.32 -1.85 10.44
C GLU A 12 9.65 -1.04 9.31
N PHE A 13 8.57 -0.35 9.65
CA PHE A 13 7.92 0.59 8.75
C PHE A 13 8.72 1.90 8.75
N THR A 14 9.18 2.29 7.58
CA THR A 14 9.96 3.53 7.38
C THR A 14 9.06 4.73 7.11
N GLY A 15 7.76 4.50 6.86
CA GLY A 15 6.84 5.54 6.42
C GLY A 15 7.07 5.96 4.97
N ARG A 16 7.83 5.17 4.20
CA ARG A 16 8.14 5.45 2.80
C ARG A 16 6.90 5.41 1.92
N ASN A 17 6.91 6.21 0.86
CA ASN A 17 5.92 6.10 -0.20
C ASN A 17 6.27 4.91 -1.11
N VAL A 18 5.43 3.88 -1.09
CA VAL A 18 5.60 2.70 -1.94
C VAL A 18 5.18 3.03 -3.38
N PRO A 19 6.07 2.85 -4.38
CA PRO A 19 5.72 3.14 -5.76
C PRO A 19 4.67 2.15 -6.27
N ILE A 20 3.72 2.63 -7.07
CA ILE A 20 2.62 1.80 -7.61
C ILE A 20 3.14 0.58 -8.39
N LEU A 21 4.30 0.69 -9.04
CA LEU A 21 4.91 -0.43 -9.76
C LEU A 21 5.37 -1.57 -8.83
N GLU A 22 5.77 -1.24 -7.61
CA GLU A 22 6.14 -2.23 -6.59
C GLU A 22 4.85 -2.90 -6.07
N LEU A 23 3.82 -2.10 -5.79
CA LEU A 23 2.50 -2.60 -5.41
C LEU A 23 1.89 -3.51 -6.48
N SER A 24 2.02 -3.16 -7.76
CA SER A 24 1.46 -3.94 -8.87
C SER A 24 2.10 -5.33 -8.93
N LYS A 25 3.41 -5.41 -8.70
CA LYS A 25 4.16 -6.67 -8.66
C LYS A 25 3.73 -7.51 -7.46
N THR A 26 3.62 -6.90 -6.28
CA THR A 26 3.22 -7.63 -5.06
C THR A 26 1.78 -8.13 -5.13
N ILE A 27 0.84 -7.26 -5.48
CA ILE A 27 -0.59 -7.59 -5.50
C ILE A 27 -0.90 -8.53 -6.69
N GLY A 28 0.02 -8.66 -7.65
CA GLY A 28 -0.21 -9.43 -8.89
C GLY A 28 -1.28 -8.79 -9.76
N LYS A 29 -1.46 -7.47 -9.66
CA LYS A 29 -2.45 -6.70 -10.41
C LYS A 29 -1.75 -5.62 -11.22
N ASP A 30 -2.41 -5.16 -12.28
CA ASP A 30 -1.87 -4.10 -13.11
C ASP A 30 -1.72 -2.78 -12.35
N ALA A 31 -0.69 -1.98 -12.68
CA ALA A 31 -0.48 -0.67 -12.06
C ALA A 31 -1.69 0.28 -12.29
N GLN A 32 -2.38 0.16 -13.42
CA GLN A 32 -3.58 0.91 -13.73
C GLN A 32 -4.76 0.50 -12.83
N PHE A 33 -4.86 -0.79 -12.47
CA PHE A 33 -5.85 -1.26 -11.50
C PHE A 33 -5.67 -0.57 -10.15
N ILE A 34 -4.42 -0.46 -9.67
CA ILE A 34 -4.11 0.22 -8.42
C ILE A 34 -4.45 1.71 -8.50
N ARG A 35 -4.06 2.38 -9.59
CA ARG A 35 -4.39 3.80 -9.81
C ARG A 35 -5.89 4.05 -9.76
N ILE A 36 -6.67 3.28 -10.53
CA ILE A 36 -8.13 3.40 -10.57
C ILE A 36 -8.74 3.05 -9.22
N GLY A 37 -8.23 2.00 -8.55
CA GLY A 37 -8.69 1.59 -7.23
C GLY A 37 -8.48 2.66 -6.16
N LEU A 38 -7.34 3.34 -6.18
CA LEU A 38 -7.04 4.48 -5.29
C LEU A 38 -7.91 5.69 -5.63
N GLN A 39 -8.08 6.01 -6.92
CA GLN A 39 -8.95 7.12 -7.37
C GLN A 39 -10.42 6.90 -6.98
N LYS A 40 -10.91 5.66 -7.08
CA LYS A 40 -12.28 5.29 -6.69
C LYS A 40 -12.46 5.09 -5.18
N GLY A 41 -11.38 5.09 -4.39
CA GLY A 41 -11.42 4.80 -2.96
C GLY A 41 -11.72 3.33 -2.63
N VAL A 42 -11.57 2.42 -3.60
CA VAL A 42 -11.71 0.97 -3.39
C VAL A 42 -10.52 0.43 -2.60
N LEU A 43 -9.32 0.91 -2.93
CA LEU A 43 -8.08 0.57 -2.24
C LEU A 43 -7.85 1.58 -1.12
N LYS A 44 -7.89 1.12 0.15
CA LYS A 44 -7.80 2.00 1.33
C LYS A 44 -6.37 2.13 1.85
N PHE A 45 -5.45 1.33 1.31
CA PHE A 45 -4.04 1.36 1.68
C PHE A 45 -3.29 2.61 1.20
N GLY A 46 -3.83 3.35 0.23
CA GLY A 46 -3.20 4.55 -0.32
C GLY A 46 -4.19 5.67 -0.57
N PHE A 47 -3.66 6.79 -1.04
CA PHE A 47 -4.40 8.01 -1.32
C PHE A 47 -4.12 8.45 -2.75
N ALA A 48 -5.18 8.82 -3.47
CA ALA A 48 -5.08 9.48 -4.76
C ALA A 48 -5.56 10.93 -4.62
N LEU A 49 -4.69 11.88 -4.94
CA LEU A 49 -4.96 13.31 -4.94
C LEU A 49 -4.91 13.80 -6.38
N LYS A 50 -6.04 14.29 -6.88
CA LYS A 50 -6.06 14.99 -8.17
C LYS A 50 -5.47 16.38 -7.97
N LYS A 51 -4.52 16.77 -8.83
CA LYS A 51 -3.97 18.12 -8.80
C LYS A 51 -4.98 19.09 -9.44
N ASP A 52 -5.33 20.17 -8.75
CA ASP A 52 -6.23 21.20 -9.30
C ASP A 52 -5.67 21.73 -10.64
N ASN A 53 -6.56 21.82 -11.64
CA ASN A 53 -6.26 22.17 -13.03
C ASN A 53 -5.38 21.20 -13.84
N SER A 54 -5.08 19.99 -13.37
CA SER A 54 -4.35 18.98 -14.15
C SER A 54 -5.08 17.64 -14.25
N SER A 55 -4.79 16.90 -15.33
CA SER A 55 -5.15 15.48 -15.50
C SER A 55 -4.22 14.54 -14.72
N GLU A 56 -3.25 15.10 -14.00
CA GLU A 56 -2.27 14.37 -13.21
C GLU A 56 -2.80 14.07 -11.81
N PHE A 57 -2.55 12.84 -11.36
CA PHE A 57 -2.88 12.37 -10.02
C PHE A 57 -1.58 12.10 -9.26
N ASN A 58 -1.52 12.61 -8.03
CA ASN A 58 -0.50 12.23 -7.08
C ASN A 58 -0.99 11.03 -6.27
N TYR A 59 -0.09 10.08 -6.06
CA TYR A 59 -0.36 8.87 -5.31
C TYR A 59 0.55 8.79 -4.09
N TYR A 60 -0.03 8.58 -2.93
CA TYR A 60 0.68 8.39 -1.68
C TYR A 60 0.24 7.06 -1.05
N CYS A 61 1.15 6.10 -0.98
CA CYS A 61 0.91 4.76 -0.47
C CYS A 61 1.90 4.47 0.66
N PRO A 62 1.55 4.77 1.92
CA PRO A 62 2.42 4.49 3.05
C PRO A 62 2.60 2.98 3.23
N ASP A 63 3.86 2.55 3.35
CA ASP A 63 4.28 1.16 3.51
C ASP A 63 3.51 0.40 4.60
N LYS A 64 3.27 1.02 5.75
CA LYS A 64 2.48 0.44 6.85
C LYS A 64 1.06 0.05 6.42
N LYS A 65 0.31 0.97 5.81
CA LYS A 65 -1.07 0.68 5.38
C LYS A 65 -1.14 -0.36 4.28
N VAL A 66 -0.16 -0.32 3.37
CA VAL A 66 -0.04 -1.32 2.31
C VAL A 66 0.16 -2.70 2.93
N TRP A 67 1.08 -2.84 3.88
CA TRP A 67 1.31 -4.09 4.59
C TRP A 67 0.05 -4.59 5.32
N GLU A 68 -0.68 -3.70 6.00
CA GLU A 68 -1.92 -4.06 6.71
C GLU A 68 -3.00 -4.64 5.79
N GLU A 69 -3.16 -4.11 4.57
CA GLU A 69 -4.21 -4.56 3.63
C GLU A 69 -3.79 -5.70 2.71
N THR A 70 -2.50 -5.77 2.35
CA THR A 70 -2.00 -6.71 1.32
C THR A 70 -1.10 -7.80 1.87
N GLY A 71 -0.63 -7.66 3.13
CA GLY A 71 0.45 -8.48 3.67
C GLY A 71 1.81 -8.21 3.03
N TYR A 72 1.93 -7.13 2.23
CA TYR A 72 3.17 -6.78 1.56
C TYR A 72 4.27 -6.43 2.55
N PHE A 73 5.30 -7.26 2.65
CA PHE A 73 6.52 -6.90 3.34
C PHE A 73 7.73 -6.90 2.37
N LYS A 74 8.38 -5.73 2.22
CA LYS A 74 9.70 -5.67 1.61
C LYS A 74 10.73 -6.11 2.66
N VAL A 75 11.16 -7.36 2.60
CA VAL A 75 12.42 -7.75 3.25
C VAL A 75 13.52 -7.08 2.44
N GLU A 76 14.14 -6.03 2.97
CA GLU A 76 15.44 -5.60 2.46
C GLU A 76 16.43 -6.69 2.89
N MET A 77 16.82 -7.53 1.92
CA MET A 77 17.92 -8.50 2.07
C MET A 77 19.26 -7.79 1.90
#